data_AF-A0A9D0L4V2-F1
#
_entry.id   AF-A0A9D0L4V2-F1
#
_cell.length_a   1.000
_cell.length_b   1.000
_cell.length_c   1.000
_cell.angle_alpha   90.00
_cell.angle_beta   90.00
_cell.angle_gamma   90.00
#
_symmetry.space_group_name_H-M   'P 1'
#
loop_
_entity.id
_entity.type
_entity.pdbx_description
1 polymer ?
#
loop_
_entity_poly.entity_id
_entity_poly.type
_entity_poly.pdbx_seq_one_letter_code
_entity_poly.pdbx_strand_id
1 'polypeptide(L)'
;DRALADLQVMDRTFKQELRDAEWKKTQPLRDKVIGLIRRVASQSGYDMVVLKEFAPYFRKDLDITDRIIQLYNQSLSAETAPKKKAPAAKRPRRKKN
;
A
#
# COMPACT_ATOMS: atom_id res chain seq x y z
N ASP A 1 -47.36 -1.13 5.37
CA ASP A 1 -46.48 0.06 5.37
C ASP A 1 -45.23 -0.07 6.23
N ARG A 2 -45.31 -0.40 7.54
CA ARG A 2 -44.10 -0.58 8.40
C ARG A 2 -43.08 -1.59 7.86
N ALA A 3 -43.51 -2.78 7.42
CA ALA A 3 -42.61 -3.80 6.89
C ALA A 3 -41.85 -3.38 5.62
N LEU A 4 -42.44 -2.51 4.78
CA LEU A 4 -41.78 -1.96 3.60
C LEU A 4 -40.75 -0.87 3.98
N ALA A 5 -41.07 -0.07 5.00
CA ALA A 5 -40.14 0.91 5.55
C ALA A 5 -38.93 0.24 6.22
N ASP A 6 -39.15 -0.84 7.00
CA ASP A 6 -38.09 -1.59 7.66
C ASP A 6 -37.14 -2.25 6.64
N LEU A 7 -37.68 -2.80 5.53
CA LEU A 7 -36.87 -3.38 4.46
C LEU A 7 -36.03 -2.30 3.74
N GLN A 8 -36.60 -1.14 3.45
CA GLN A 8 -35.86 -0.01 2.88
C GLN A 8 -34.72 0.47 3.79
N VAL A 9 -34.94 0.47 5.11
CA VAL A 9 -33.90 0.80 6.09
C VAL A 9 -32.82 -0.29 6.10
N MET A 10 -33.18 -1.58 6.11
CA MET A 10 -32.21 -2.68 6.04
C MET A 10 -31.36 -2.64 4.77
N ASP A 11 -31.97 -2.45 3.60
CA ASP A 11 -31.24 -2.42 2.32
C ASP A 11 -30.27 -1.23 2.27
N ARG A 12 -30.66 -0.07 2.80
CA ARG A 12 -29.78 1.10 2.91
C ARG A 12 -28.60 0.81 3.85
N THR A 13 -28.86 0.24 5.02
CA THR A 13 -27.82 -0.09 6.01
C THR A 13 -26.86 -1.14 5.45
N PHE A 14 -27.37 -2.19 4.82
CA PHE A 14 -26.55 -3.23 4.20
C PHE A 14 -25.64 -2.67 3.10
N LYS A 15 -26.17 -1.79 2.24
CA LYS A 15 -25.36 -1.07 1.24
C LYS A 15 -24.28 -0.20 1.87
N GLN A 16 -24.56 0.42 3.02
CA GLN A 16 -23.58 1.21 3.76
C GLN A 16 -22.46 0.32 4.30
N GLU A 17 -22.82 -0.76 4.97
CA GLU A 17 -21.89 -1.72 5.58
C GLU A 17 -20.98 -2.39 4.53
N LEU A 18 -21.53 -2.71 3.35
CA LEU A 18 -20.73 -3.23 2.25
C LEU A 18 -19.65 -2.24 1.80
N ARG A 19 -20.02 -0.97 1.59
CA ARG A 19 -19.04 0.08 1.23
C ARG A 19 -17.96 0.25 2.30
N ASP A 20 -18.35 0.22 3.57
CA ASP A 20 -17.41 0.37 4.68
C ASP A 20 -16.48 -0.84 4.81
N ALA A 21 -17.00 -2.04 4.58
CA ALA A 21 -16.21 -3.27 4.58
C ALA A 21 -15.20 -3.30 3.41
N GLU A 22 -15.63 -2.91 2.21
CA GLU A 22 -14.75 -2.74 1.05
C GLU A 22 -13.67 -1.70 1.37
N TRP A 23 -14.06 -0.53 1.88
CA TRP A 23 -13.13 0.53 2.24
C TRP A 23 -12.06 0.07 3.25
N LYS A 24 -12.48 -0.62 4.32
CA LYS A 24 -11.59 -1.16 5.37
C LYS A 24 -10.58 -2.16 4.81
N LYS A 25 -10.98 -3.00 3.85
CA LYS A 25 -10.07 -3.97 3.21
C LYS A 25 -9.11 -3.32 2.22
N THR A 26 -9.54 -2.26 1.53
CA THR A 26 -8.71 -1.54 0.55
C THR A 26 -7.76 -0.52 1.19
N GLN A 27 -8.06 -0.02 2.39
CA GLN A 27 -7.17 0.86 3.18
C GLN A 27 -5.72 0.36 3.26
N PRO A 28 -5.41 -0.86 3.73
CA PRO A 28 -4.03 -1.33 3.85
C PRO A 28 -3.30 -1.43 2.50
N LEU A 29 -4.03 -1.68 1.41
CA LEU A 29 -3.47 -1.64 0.07
C LEU A 29 -3.03 -0.21 -0.30
N ARG A 30 -3.89 0.78 -0.04
CA ARG A 30 -3.59 2.19 -0.29
C ARG A 30 -2.38 2.66 0.51
N ASP A 31 -2.31 2.30 1.79
CA ASP A 31 -1.20 2.69 2.66
C ASP A 31 0.14 2.11 2.16
N LYS A 32 0.14 0.84 1.73
CA LYS A 32 1.32 0.21 1.11
C LYS A 32 1.78 0.99 -0.13
N VAL A 33 0.85 1.34 -1.02
CA VAL A 33 1.17 2.09 -2.25
C VAL A 33 1.69 3.49 -1.94
N ILE A 34 1.06 4.22 -1.01
CA ILE A 34 1.51 5.56 -0.59
C ILE A 34 2.93 5.48 0.01
N GLY A 35 3.23 4.45 0.80
CA GLY A 35 4.57 4.23 1.34
C GLY A 35 5.62 4.03 0.25
N LEU A 36 5.29 3.27 -0.81
CA LEU A 36 6.17 3.08 -1.96
C LEU A 36 6.37 4.37 -2.75
N ILE A 37 5.30 5.15 -2.97
CA ILE A 37 5.37 6.45 -3.66
C ILE A 37 6.32 7.38 -2.91
N ARG A 38 6.16 7.52 -1.58
CA ARG A 38 7.06 8.36 -0.76
C ARG A 38 8.51 7.91 -0.86
N ARG A 39 8.77 6.60 -0.79
CA ARG A 39 10.13 6.05 -0.91
C ARG A 39 10.75 6.41 -2.27
N VAL A 40 10.02 6.22 -3.36
CA VAL A 40 10.53 6.55 -4.71
C VAL A 40 10.71 8.05 -4.86
N ALA A 41 9.75 8.85 -4.39
CA ALA A 41 9.80 10.31 -4.43
C ALA A 41 11.09 10.84 -3.76
N SER A 42 11.36 10.41 -2.52
CA SER A 42 12.56 10.81 -1.77
C SER A 42 13.86 10.34 -2.42
N GLN A 43 13.91 9.14 -2.98
CA GLN A 43 15.12 8.60 -3.60
C GLN A 43 15.47 9.27 -4.93
N SER A 44 14.46 9.74 -5.65
CA SER A 44 14.62 10.34 -6.98
C SER A 44 14.55 11.87 -6.96
N GLY A 45 14.42 12.48 -5.78
CA GLY A 45 14.44 13.94 -5.63
C GLY A 45 13.19 14.63 -6.16
N TYR A 46 12.02 13.97 -6.09
CA TYR A 46 10.75 14.60 -6.46
C TYR A 46 10.23 15.44 -5.29
N ASP A 47 9.92 16.70 -5.55
CA ASP A 47 9.28 17.59 -4.57
C ASP A 47 7.76 17.37 -4.46
N MET A 48 7.13 16.94 -5.56
CA MET A 48 5.70 16.71 -5.63
C MET A 48 5.36 15.55 -6.57
N VAL A 49 4.36 14.76 -6.18
CA VAL A 49 3.74 13.73 -7.02
C VAL A 49 2.27 14.06 -7.17
N VAL A 50 1.80 14.14 -8.41
CA VAL A 50 0.40 14.41 -8.76
C VAL A 50 -0.20 13.21 -9.47
N LEU A 51 -1.52 13.04 -9.39
CA LEU A 51 -2.20 12.00 -10.15
C LEU A 51 -2.21 12.36 -11.63
N LYS A 52 -1.97 11.36 -12.47
CA LYS A 52 -1.86 11.50 -13.93
C LYS A 52 -3.10 12.11 -14.58
N GLU A 53 -4.28 11.79 -14.07
CA GLU A 53 -5.57 12.33 -14.53
C GLU A 53 -5.71 13.85 -14.36
N PHE A 54 -4.95 14.45 -13.43
CA PHE A 54 -4.93 15.89 -13.19
C PHE A 54 -3.76 16.62 -13.85
N ALA A 55 -2.93 15.91 -14.65
CA ALA A 55 -1.77 16.49 -15.33
C ALA A 55 -1.98 16.48 -16.86
N PRO A 56 -2.45 17.59 -17.47
CA PRO A 56 -2.72 17.67 -18.91
C PRO A 56 -1.48 17.43 -19.78
N TYR A 57 -0.30 17.75 -19.26
CA TYR A 57 0.98 17.52 -19.92
C TYR A 57 2.07 17.30 -18.87
N PHE A 58 2.92 16.32 -19.11
CA PHE A 58 4.12 16.04 -18.32
C PHE A 58 5.13 15.29 -19.19
N ARG A 59 6.40 15.32 -18.80
CA ARG A 59 7.45 14.57 -19.49
C ARG A 59 7.34 13.09 -19.14
N LYS A 60 7.30 12.20 -20.13
CA LYS A 60 6.97 10.76 -19.95
C LYS A 60 7.90 10.03 -18.95
N ASP A 61 9.16 10.43 -18.88
CA ASP A 61 10.16 9.88 -17.97
C ASP A 61 9.94 10.26 -16.49
N LEU A 62 9.09 11.26 -16.21
CA LEU A 62 8.68 11.61 -14.85
C LEU A 62 7.56 10.70 -14.32
N ASP A 63 6.99 9.84 -15.18
CA ASP A 63 5.98 8.86 -14.76
C ASP A 63 6.62 7.72 -13.98
N ILE A 64 6.32 7.65 -12.68
CA ILE A 64 6.85 6.61 -11.77
C ILE A 64 5.90 5.42 -11.63
N THR A 65 4.77 5.37 -12.34
CA THR A 65 3.70 4.37 -12.15
C THR A 65 4.24 2.94 -12.29
N ASP A 66 4.94 2.63 -13.38
CA ASP A 66 5.46 1.28 -13.63
C ASP A 66 6.48 0.85 -12.58
N ARG A 67 7.31 1.78 -12.11
CA ARG A 67 8.28 1.52 -11.04
C ARG A 67 7.59 1.19 -9.72
N ILE A 68 6.51 1.89 -9.38
CA ILE A 68 5.72 1.61 -8.18
C ILE A 68 5.03 0.24 -8.28
N ILE A 69 4.48 -0.11 -9.44
CA ILE A 69 3.88 -1.44 -9.68
C ILE A 69 4.91 -2.55 -9.45
N GLN A 70 6.11 -2.40 -10.01
CA GLN A 70 7.18 -3.39 -9.82
C GLN A 70 7.57 -3.55 -8.35
N LEU A 71 7.76 -2.44 -7.63
CA LEU A 71 8.09 -2.47 -6.20
C LEU A 71 6.95 -3.08 -5.36
N TYR A 72 5.71 -2.79 -5.72
CA TYR A 72 4.55 -3.38 -5.06
C TYR A 72 4.49 -4.89 -5.26
N ASN A 73 4.64 -5.36 -6.50
CA ASN A 73 4.65 -6.80 -6.81
C ASN A 73 5.81 -7.52 -6.09
N GLN A 74 6.98 -6.90 -6.01
CA GLN A 74 8.12 -7.43 -5.23
C GLN A 74 7.80 -7.51 -3.73
N SER A 75 7.07 -6.53 -3.18
CA SER A 75 6.67 -6.54 -1.77
C SER A 75 5.73 -7.70 -1.43
N LEU A 76 4.85 -8.08 -2.35
CA LEU A 76 3.98 -9.25 -2.19
C LEU A 76 4.78 -10.55 -2.17
N SER A 77 5.79 -10.68 -3.04
CA SER A 77 6.67 -11.85 -3.07
C SER A 77 7.58 -11.95 -1.82
N ALA A 78 7.92 -10.84 -1.19
CA ALA A 78 8.71 -10.82 0.04
C ALA A 78 7.87 -11.18 1.28
N GLU A 79 6.57 -10.89 1.26
CA GLU A 79 5.62 -11.19 2.36
C GLU A 79 5.30 -12.70 2.43
N THR A 80 5.39 -13.42 1.31
CA THR A 80 5.23 -14.88 1.23
C THR A 80 6.52 -15.67 1.45
N ALA A 81 7.68 -15.01 1.50
CA ALA A 81 8.96 -15.67 1.76
C ALA A 81 9.10 -15.99 3.26
N PRO A 82 9.45 -17.24 3.65
CA PRO A 82 9.66 -17.57 5.04
C PRO A 82 10.80 -16.71 5.62
N LYS A 83 10.51 -15.97 6.69
CA LYS A 83 11.51 -15.17 7.43
C LYS A 83 12.62 -16.10 7.92
N LYS A 84 13.71 -16.20 7.18
CA LYS A 84 14.93 -16.91 7.57
C LYS A 84 15.46 -16.21 8.82
N LYS A 85 15.35 -16.87 9.99
CA LYS A 85 15.92 -16.39 11.25
C LYS A 85 17.39 -16.00 11.03
N ALA A 86 17.74 -14.77 11.37
CA ALA A 86 19.12 -14.29 11.30
C ALA A 86 20.03 -15.21 12.15
N PRO A 87 21.19 -15.64 11.64
CA PRO A 87 22.14 -16.41 12.43
C PRO A 87 22.70 -15.54 13.55
N ALA A 88 22.62 -16.06 14.78
CA ALA A 88 23.09 -15.42 16.00
C ALA A 88 24.54 -14.91 15.84
N ALA A 89 24.74 -13.68 16.31
CA ALA A 89 26.02 -13.00 16.36
C ALA A 89 27.14 -13.90 16.91
N LYS A 90 28.17 -14.16 16.09
CA LYS A 90 29.44 -14.72 16.58
C LYS A 90 30.06 -13.73 17.56
N ARG A 91 30.00 -14.05 18.86
CA ARG A 91 30.77 -13.39 19.93
C ARG A 91 32.25 -13.31 19.51
N PRO A 92 32.92 -12.14 19.59
CA PRO A 92 34.35 -12.08 19.33
C PRO A 92 35.10 -12.81 20.45
N ARG A 93 35.94 -13.77 20.08
CA ARG A 93 36.92 -14.39 20.99
C ARG A 93 37.91 -13.32 21.43
N ARG A 94 37.86 -12.95 22.71
CA ARG A 94 38.85 -12.10 23.39
C ARG A 94 40.20 -12.82 23.36
N LYS A 95 41.16 -12.35 22.55
CA LYS A 95 42.57 -12.73 22.67
C LYS A 95 43.10 -12.14 23.98
N LYS A 96 43.60 -13.00 24.86
CA LYS A 96 44.34 -12.63 26.06
C LYS A 96 45.82 -12.56 25.65
N ASN A 97 46.41 -11.38 25.74
CA ASN A 97 47.86 -11.22 25.82
C ASN A 97 48.32 -11.61 27.23
#